data_AF-A0AB33CJX8-F1
#
_entry.id   AF-A0AB33CJX8-F1
#
_cell.length_a   1.000
_cell.length_b   1.000
_cell.length_c   1.000
_cell.angle_alpha   90.00
_cell.angle_beta   90.00
_cell.angle_gamma   90.00
#
_symmetry.space_group_name_H-M   'P 1'
#
loop_
_entity.id
_entity.type
_entity.pdbx_description
1 polymer ?
#
loop_
_entity_poly.entity_id
_entity_poly.type
_entity_poly.pdbx_seq_one_letter_code
_entity_poly.pdbx_strand_id
1 'polypeptide(L)'
;MNKPTAALQIFKAGTHVAEDGRKLTFSEADVQQIADSYDPDLHEAPIVVGHPKTDLPAYGWGKTLSAQNGLLFAEPHQVDTDFAGMVNAGRFKKISASIFMPDSPGNPTPGKYYLRHIGFLGAQPPAVKGLKSAAFADGTDAVSFAMPLRAVGWPLIDLLQRLRDYFIDKEGLEQADQIIPQWQIRSIDDATRDDDDAGKASLSYAAPTHAHITPESEMSEATQAAQFAEREQALSQQASTLDAREKTIAAREATARREDVAAFAEGLVTAGKLLPRNKAPVIELLLALPAGDKPLNFADGDTQVTKPADQVLRDLLDGMPKVVDFAEKSASDGSGAQISNFAAPAGINVDASNADLYARAKTYQAGHPTASWVEAVSAVGG
;
A
#
# COMPACT_ATOMS: atom_id res chain seq x y z
N MET A 1 -30.24 22.78 11.55
CA MET A 1 -30.10 23.76 10.46
C MET A 1 -28.78 23.47 9.77
N ASN A 2 -28.82 22.90 8.56
CA ASN A 2 -27.64 22.55 7.79
C ASN A 2 -26.86 23.82 7.44
N LYS A 3 -25.65 23.97 7.98
CA LYS A 3 -24.71 24.97 7.49
C LYS A 3 -24.33 24.59 6.04
N PRO A 4 -24.23 25.56 5.11
CA PRO A 4 -23.69 25.28 3.79
C PRO A 4 -22.24 24.83 3.95
N THR A 5 -21.91 23.62 3.50
CA THR A 5 -20.53 23.13 3.53
C THR A 5 -19.75 23.82 2.42
N ALA A 6 -18.56 24.37 2.73
CA ALA A 6 -17.75 25.07 1.75
C ALA A 6 -17.42 24.17 0.55
N ALA A 7 -17.75 24.63 -0.66
CA ALA A 7 -17.48 23.90 -1.90
C ALA A 7 -15.98 23.90 -2.20
N LEU A 8 -15.38 22.71 -2.30
CA LEU A 8 -13.95 22.52 -2.51
C LEU A 8 -13.61 22.53 -3.98
N GLN A 9 -12.65 23.34 -4.41
CA GLN A 9 -12.15 23.29 -5.77
C GLN A 9 -11.22 22.08 -5.96
N ILE A 10 -11.71 21.05 -6.64
CA ILE A 10 -11.02 19.75 -6.77
C ILE A 10 -10.26 19.57 -8.09
N PHE A 11 -10.67 20.29 -9.14
CA PHE A 11 -10.09 20.12 -10.48
C PHE A 11 -10.23 21.38 -11.33
N LYS A 12 -9.45 21.46 -12.42
CA LYS A 12 -9.49 22.56 -13.40
C LYS A 12 -9.28 22.00 -14.81
N ALA A 13 -9.97 22.55 -15.81
CA ALA A 13 -9.71 22.30 -17.22
C ALA A 13 -8.28 22.69 -17.62
N GLY A 14 -7.72 21.99 -18.59
CA GLY A 14 -6.36 22.16 -19.08
C GLY A 14 -5.63 20.84 -19.26
N THR A 15 -4.35 20.95 -19.60
CA THR A 15 -3.46 19.79 -19.76
C THR A 15 -2.77 19.46 -18.44
N HIS A 16 -3.00 18.24 -17.96
CA HIS A 16 -2.43 17.71 -16.72
C HIS A 16 -1.63 16.45 -16.99
N VAL A 17 -0.69 16.16 -16.11
CA VAL A 17 0.10 14.92 -16.16
C VAL A 17 -0.48 13.98 -15.12
N ALA A 18 -1.05 12.85 -15.53
CA ALA A 18 -1.51 11.82 -14.60
C ALA A 18 -0.33 11.20 -13.83
N GLU A 19 -0.63 10.51 -12.74
CA GLU A 19 0.36 9.81 -11.91
C GLU A 19 1.19 8.77 -12.70
N ASP A 20 0.59 8.19 -13.75
CA ASP A 20 1.27 7.27 -14.67
C ASP A 20 2.13 7.98 -15.74
N GLY A 21 2.24 9.31 -15.68
CA GLY A 21 3.05 10.14 -16.58
C GLY A 21 2.35 10.56 -17.88
N ARG A 22 1.11 10.12 -18.14
CA ARG A 22 0.39 10.50 -19.36
C ARG A 22 -0.10 11.95 -19.29
N LYS A 23 0.10 12.69 -20.38
CA LYS A 23 -0.48 14.03 -20.56
C LYS A 23 -1.90 13.91 -21.05
N LEU A 24 -2.85 14.42 -20.27
CA LEU A 24 -4.27 14.39 -20.55
C LEU A 24 -4.80 15.81 -20.60
N THR A 25 -5.60 16.13 -21.60
CA THR A 25 -6.19 17.47 -21.77
C THR A 25 -7.68 17.37 -21.54
N PHE A 26 -8.18 18.21 -20.63
CA PHE A 26 -9.59 18.33 -20.32
C PHE A 26 -10.08 19.70 -20.76
N SER A 27 -11.10 19.72 -21.61
CA SER A 27 -11.81 20.94 -21.98
C SER A 27 -12.75 21.39 -20.86
N GLU A 28 -13.24 22.63 -20.94
CA GLU A 28 -14.27 23.11 -20.00
C GLU A 28 -15.56 22.30 -20.12
N ALA A 29 -15.88 21.83 -21.33
CA ALA A 29 -17.04 20.96 -21.57
C ALA A 29 -16.87 19.59 -20.90
N ASP A 30 -15.64 19.05 -20.84
CA ASP A 30 -15.37 17.79 -20.14
C ASP A 30 -15.56 17.98 -18.62
N VAL A 31 -15.09 19.11 -18.08
CA VAL A 31 -15.30 19.44 -16.66
C VAL A 31 -16.79 19.60 -16.34
N GLN A 32 -17.55 20.24 -17.22
CA GLN A 32 -19.00 20.34 -17.10
C GLN A 32 -19.66 18.96 -17.16
N GLN A 33 -19.25 18.09 -18.09
CA GLN A 33 -19.76 16.72 -18.19
C GLN A 33 -19.52 15.92 -16.91
N ILE A 34 -18.37 16.07 -16.26
CA ILE A 34 -18.09 15.40 -14.98
C ILE A 34 -19.08 15.85 -13.90
N ALA A 35 -19.37 17.15 -13.81
CA ALA A 35 -20.35 17.64 -12.84
C ALA A 35 -21.78 17.15 -13.16
N ASP A 36 -22.18 17.17 -14.44
CA ASP A 36 -23.52 16.78 -14.87
C ASP A 36 -23.78 15.27 -14.79
N SER A 37 -22.74 14.46 -14.89
CA SER A 37 -22.83 13.00 -14.85
C SER A 37 -22.73 12.42 -13.43
N TYR A 38 -22.31 13.21 -12.45
CA TYR A 38 -22.07 12.74 -11.10
C TYR A 38 -23.37 12.37 -10.37
N ASP A 39 -23.43 11.14 -9.90
CA ASP A 39 -24.56 10.59 -9.16
C ASP A 39 -24.03 9.79 -7.93
N PRO A 40 -24.21 10.31 -6.71
CA PRO A 40 -23.82 9.60 -5.49
C PRO A 40 -24.40 8.19 -5.37
N ASP A 41 -25.58 7.93 -5.96
CA ASP A 41 -26.22 6.61 -5.91
C ASP A 41 -25.52 5.59 -6.84
N LEU A 42 -24.85 6.05 -7.90
CA LEU A 42 -24.04 5.19 -8.78
C LEU A 42 -22.65 4.95 -8.19
N HIS A 43 -21.98 6.04 -7.81
CA HIS A 43 -20.66 5.99 -7.19
C HIS A 43 -20.40 7.31 -6.46
N GLU A 44 -20.51 7.26 -5.14
CA GLU A 44 -20.14 8.36 -4.27
C GLU A 44 -18.62 8.45 -4.14
N ALA A 45 -18.04 9.61 -4.47
CA ALA A 45 -16.59 9.79 -4.46
C ALA A 45 -16.05 9.94 -3.02
N PRO A 46 -15.20 9.02 -2.52
CA PRO A 46 -14.60 9.15 -1.20
C PRO A 46 -13.56 10.27 -1.16
N ILE A 47 -13.42 10.88 0.02
CA ILE A 47 -12.34 11.79 0.38
C ILE A 47 -11.21 10.97 0.99
N VAL A 48 -10.01 11.04 0.41
CA VAL A 48 -8.85 10.24 0.81
C VAL A 48 -7.60 11.10 0.91
N VAL A 49 -6.58 10.61 1.61
CA VAL A 49 -5.25 11.22 1.61
C VAL A 49 -4.43 10.67 0.45
N GLY A 50 -4.01 11.54 -0.47
CA GLY A 50 -3.30 11.14 -1.68
C GLY A 50 -4.19 10.50 -2.77
N HIS A 51 -3.58 9.67 -3.61
CA HIS A 51 -4.27 8.83 -4.58
C HIS A 51 -4.02 7.33 -4.32
N PRO A 52 -4.53 6.77 -3.20
CA PRO A 52 -4.38 5.35 -2.93
C PRO A 52 -5.06 4.53 -4.02
N LYS A 53 -4.46 3.39 -4.40
CA LYS A 53 -5.03 2.50 -5.42
C LYS A 53 -6.37 1.89 -5.03
N THR A 54 -6.61 1.78 -3.73
CA THR A 54 -7.77 1.14 -3.12
C THR A 54 -8.83 2.13 -2.63
N ASP A 55 -8.61 3.44 -2.79
CA ASP A 55 -9.54 4.49 -2.33
C ASP A 55 -9.89 4.41 -0.83
N LEU A 56 -8.97 3.84 -0.04
CA LEU A 56 -9.09 3.63 1.40
C LEU A 56 -7.89 4.20 2.17
N PRO A 57 -8.08 4.66 3.42
CA PRO A 57 -9.35 4.85 4.11
C PRO A 57 -10.11 6.11 3.64
N ALA A 58 -11.45 6.08 3.67
CA ALA A 58 -12.29 7.22 3.35
C ALA A 58 -12.52 8.10 4.60
N TYR A 59 -12.22 9.38 4.48
CA TYR A 59 -12.37 10.41 5.53
C TYR A 59 -13.61 11.30 5.32
N GLY A 60 -14.46 10.95 4.37
CA GLY A 60 -15.68 11.68 4.02
C GLY A 60 -16.07 11.39 2.58
N TRP A 61 -17.10 12.09 2.11
CA TRP A 61 -17.72 11.79 0.82
C TRP A 61 -18.09 13.07 0.05
N GLY A 62 -18.05 13.01 -1.28
CA GLY A 62 -18.53 14.08 -2.15
C GLY A 62 -20.04 13.99 -2.35
N LYS A 63 -20.80 14.96 -1.85
CA LYS A 63 -22.26 14.98 -1.94
C LYS A 63 -22.76 15.45 -3.29
N THR A 64 -22.21 16.56 -3.79
CA THR A 64 -22.59 17.17 -5.07
C THR A 64 -21.37 17.72 -5.78
N LEU A 65 -21.42 17.77 -7.12
CA LEU A 65 -20.42 18.45 -7.94
C LEU A 65 -21.05 19.65 -8.65
N SER A 66 -20.25 20.70 -8.85
CA SER A 66 -20.62 21.82 -9.70
C SER A 66 -19.42 22.27 -10.53
N ALA A 67 -19.66 22.67 -11.76
CA ALA A 67 -18.63 23.19 -12.66
C ALA A 67 -18.90 24.67 -12.96
N GLN A 68 -17.87 25.51 -12.88
CA GLN A 68 -17.96 26.94 -13.21
C GLN A 68 -16.63 27.40 -13.80
N ASN A 69 -16.66 28.05 -14.98
CA ASN A 69 -15.46 28.63 -15.64
C ASN A 69 -14.28 27.65 -15.77
N GLY A 70 -14.57 26.40 -16.14
CA GLY A 70 -13.56 25.33 -16.25
C GLY A 70 -13.00 24.84 -14.91
N LEU A 71 -13.62 25.16 -13.78
CA LEU A 71 -13.26 24.67 -12.45
C LEU A 71 -14.31 23.70 -11.94
N LEU A 72 -13.88 22.58 -11.36
CA LEU A 72 -14.77 21.61 -10.71
C LEU A 72 -14.74 21.82 -9.20
N PHE A 73 -15.93 21.94 -8.63
CA PHE A 73 -16.15 22.07 -7.19
C PHE A 73 -16.91 20.86 -6.67
N ALA A 74 -16.56 20.41 -5.47
CA ALA A 74 -17.25 19.34 -4.76
C ALA A 74 -17.74 19.83 -3.40
N GLU A 75 -18.99 19.54 -3.06
CA GLU A 75 -19.54 19.76 -1.72
C GLU A 75 -19.26 18.51 -0.86
N PRO A 76 -18.40 18.59 0.17
CA PRO A 76 -18.11 17.44 1.02
C PRO A 76 -19.24 17.22 2.05
N HIS A 77 -19.47 15.97 2.44
CA HIS A 77 -20.33 15.61 3.57
C HIS A 77 -19.80 14.39 4.31
N GLN A 78 -20.31 14.16 5.53
CA GLN A 78 -19.85 13.08 6.43
C GLN A 78 -18.33 13.05 6.63
N VAL A 79 -17.72 14.24 6.73
CA VAL A 79 -16.27 14.38 6.90
C VAL A 79 -15.88 14.02 8.33
N ASP A 80 -14.86 13.18 8.46
CA ASP A 80 -14.23 12.84 9.73
C ASP A 80 -13.70 14.11 10.42
N THR A 81 -13.98 14.24 11.72
CA THR A 81 -13.70 15.47 12.47
C THR A 81 -12.20 15.70 12.67
N ASP A 82 -11.42 14.64 12.86
CA ASP A 82 -9.97 14.73 13.04
C ASP A 82 -9.31 15.10 11.70
N PHE A 83 -9.80 14.52 10.61
CA PHE A 83 -9.40 14.88 9.26
C PHE A 83 -9.71 16.35 8.93
N ALA A 84 -10.92 16.82 9.23
CA ALA A 84 -11.28 18.22 9.04
C ALA A 84 -10.37 19.15 9.85
N GLY A 85 -10.01 18.77 11.08
CA GLY A 85 -9.04 19.47 11.93
C GLY A 85 -7.66 19.57 11.28
N MET A 86 -7.14 18.47 10.72
CA MET A 86 -5.85 18.45 10.02
C MET A 86 -5.83 19.32 8.76
N VAL A 87 -6.91 19.30 7.98
CA VAL A 87 -7.06 20.15 6.77
C VAL A 87 -7.09 21.62 7.16
N ASN A 88 -7.92 21.99 8.15
CA ASN A 88 -8.03 23.38 8.62
C ASN A 88 -6.72 23.87 9.28
N ALA A 89 -5.94 22.97 9.89
CA ALA A 89 -4.59 23.25 10.38
C ALA A 89 -3.53 23.36 9.26
N GLY A 90 -3.93 23.29 7.99
CA GLY A 90 -3.03 23.45 6.84
C GLY A 90 -2.09 22.27 6.59
N ARG A 91 -2.36 21.09 7.16
CA ARG A 91 -1.55 19.87 6.93
C ARG A 91 -1.69 19.34 5.49
N PHE A 92 -2.83 19.63 4.84
CA PHE A 92 -3.11 19.30 3.46
C PHE A 92 -3.36 20.58 2.67
N LYS A 93 -2.31 21.10 2.02
CA LYS A 93 -2.38 22.39 1.32
C LYS A 93 -3.02 22.29 -0.07
N LYS A 94 -3.15 21.08 -0.62
CA LYS A 94 -3.60 20.85 -2.01
C LYS A 94 -4.69 19.79 -2.06
N ILE A 95 -5.64 20.00 -2.98
CA ILE A 95 -6.70 19.06 -3.30
C ILE A 95 -6.54 18.67 -4.76
N SER A 96 -6.92 17.45 -5.11
CA SER A 96 -6.87 16.91 -6.46
C SER A 96 -8.01 15.93 -6.67
N ALA A 97 -8.48 15.81 -7.91
CA ALA A 97 -9.48 14.84 -8.31
C ALA A 97 -8.83 13.67 -9.05
N SER A 98 -9.25 12.45 -8.72
CA SER A 98 -9.02 11.26 -9.53
C SER A 98 -10.24 11.04 -10.41
N ILE A 99 -10.06 10.87 -11.72
CA ILE A 99 -11.15 10.82 -12.71
C ILE A 99 -11.05 9.50 -13.47
N PHE A 100 -12.17 8.77 -13.54
CA PHE A 100 -12.34 7.66 -14.46
C PHE A 100 -12.41 8.17 -15.90
N MET A 101 -11.66 7.52 -16.79
CA MET A 101 -11.74 7.79 -18.22
C MET A 101 -13.00 7.13 -18.81
N PRO A 102 -13.50 7.61 -19.95
CA PRO A 102 -14.61 7.00 -20.68
C PRO A 102 -14.48 5.48 -20.87
N ASP A 103 -13.25 5.01 -21.10
CA ASP A 103 -12.92 3.60 -21.36
C ASP A 103 -12.37 2.87 -20.12
N SER A 104 -12.39 3.50 -18.94
CA SER A 104 -11.85 2.89 -17.72
C SER A 104 -12.72 1.72 -17.24
N PRO A 105 -12.12 0.54 -16.95
CA PRO A 105 -12.83 -0.54 -16.27
C PRO A 105 -13.35 -0.08 -14.91
N GLY A 106 -14.63 -0.36 -14.61
CA GLY A 106 -15.27 0.04 -13.35
C GLY A 106 -15.80 1.48 -13.32
N ASN A 107 -15.74 2.22 -14.43
CA ASN A 107 -16.42 3.52 -14.54
C ASN A 107 -17.96 3.30 -14.46
N PRO A 108 -18.66 3.96 -13.52
CA PRO A 108 -20.12 3.83 -13.39
C PRO A 108 -20.88 4.39 -14.59
N THR A 109 -20.26 5.27 -15.38
CA THR A 109 -20.82 5.85 -16.59
C THR A 109 -19.88 5.60 -17.79
N PRO A 110 -19.94 4.39 -18.40
CA PRO A 110 -19.12 4.09 -19.58
C PRO A 110 -19.30 5.11 -20.70
N GLY A 111 -18.21 5.52 -21.34
CA GLY A 111 -18.21 6.52 -22.40
C GLY A 111 -18.21 7.98 -21.93
N LYS A 112 -18.21 8.24 -20.62
CA LYS A 112 -18.12 9.59 -20.03
C LYS A 112 -17.03 9.67 -18.97
N TYR A 113 -16.50 10.86 -18.71
CA TYR A 113 -15.62 11.08 -17.57
C TYR A 113 -16.43 11.06 -16.27
N TYR A 114 -15.89 10.43 -15.21
CA TYR A 114 -16.57 10.35 -13.92
C TYR A 114 -15.61 10.57 -12.75
N LEU A 115 -16.06 11.20 -11.66
CA LEU A 115 -15.22 11.42 -10.49
C LEU A 115 -15.03 10.11 -9.70
N ARG A 116 -13.79 9.65 -9.59
CA ARG A 116 -13.43 8.49 -8.78
C ARG A 116 -13.29 8.86 -7.30
N HIS A 117 -12.41 9.80 -6.97
CA HIS A 117 -12.18 10.20 -5.57
C HIS A 117 -11.56 11.58 -5.44
N ILE A 118 -11.66 12.17 -4.25
CA ILE A 118 -11.11 13.48 -3.90
C ILE A 118 -9.87 13.27 -3.02
N GLY A 119 -8.69 13.53 -3.56
CA GLY A 119 -7.40 13.35 -2.89
C GLY A 119 -6.90 14.64 -2.24
N PHE A 120 -6.63 14.58 -0.93
CA PHE A 120 -5.95 15.64 -0.18
C PHE A 120 -4.45 15.37 -0.11
N LEU A 121 -3.66 16.33 -0.59
CA LEU A 121 -2.22 16.22 -0.74
C LEU A 121 -1.51 17.14 0.27
N GLY A 122 -0.62 16.54 1.06
CA GLY A 122 0.27 17.23 1.99
C GLY A 122 1.53 17.76 1.29
N ALA A 123 2.64 17.01 1.40
CA ALA A 123 3.94 17.37 0.83
C ALA A 123 4.20 16.83 -0.61
N GLN A 124 3.25 16.08 -1.18
CA GLN A 124 3.34 15.56 -2.54
C GLN A 124 2.97 16.66 -3.56
N PRO A 125 3.81 16.96 -4.56
CA PRO A 125 3.54 18.00 -5.54
C PRO A 125 2.34 17.63 -6.43
N PRO A 126 1.35 18.53 -6.61
CA PRO A 126 0.14 18.22 -7.36
C PRO A 126 0.42 18.15 -8.87
N ALA A 127 -0.28 17.23 -9.54
CA ALA A 127 -0.34 17.14 -11.00
C ALA A 127 -0.98 18.39 -11.66
N VAL A 128 -1.80 19.13 -10.91
CA VAL A 128 -2.54 20.32 -11.37
C VAL A 128 -1.98 21.60 -10.74
N LYS A 129 -1.41 22.47 -11.57
CA LYS A 129 -0.86 23.77 -11.14
C LYS A 129 -1.98 24.80 -10.96
N GLY A 130 -2.10 25.41 -9.78
CA GLY A 130 -2.96 26.59 -9.55
C GLY A 130 -4.28 26.36 -8.80
N LEU A 131 -4.44 25.24 -8.07
CA LEU A 131 -5.63 25.01 -7.24
C LEU A 131 -5.57 25.79 -5.91
N LYS A 132 -6.74 26.30 -5.49
CA LYS A 132 -6.95 26.96 -4.18
C LYS A 132 -6.66 25.98 -3.03
N SER A 133 -6.22 26.52 -1.90
CA SER A 133 -6.00 25.73 -0.68
C SER A 133 -7.33 25.20 -0.14
N ALA A 134 -7.32 23.99 0.40
CA ALA A 134 -8.48 23.40 1.04
C ALA A 134 -8.88 24.16 2.31
N ALA A 135 -10.17 24.46 2.47
CA ALA A 135 -10.75 24.89 3.74
C ALA A 135 -12.21 24.44 3.79
N PHE A 136 -12.63 23.84 4.91
CA PHE A 136 -14.00 23.38 5.09
C PHE A 136 -14.94 24.43 5.72
N ALA A 137 -14.43 25.64 6.02
CA ALA A 137 -15.17 26.72 6.67
C ALA A 137 -15.29 27.96 5.77
N ASP A 138 -16.48 28.57 5.77
CA ASP A 138 -16.86 29.69 4.91
C ASP A 138 -16.29 31.03 5.40
N GLY A 139 -15.74 31.80 4.46
CA GLY A 139 -15.07 33.08 4.68
C GLY A 139 -14.92 33.82 3.34
N THR A 140 -15.77 34.83 3.19
CA THR A 140 -16.04 35.70 2.03
C THR A 140 -14.87 36.06 1.10
N ASP A 141 -15.16 36.03 -0.20
CA ASP A 141 -14.50 36.68 -1.34
C ASP A 141 -12.96 36.70 -1.38
N ALA A 142 -12.39 35.87 -2.26
CA ALA A 142 -11.06 36.15 -2.80
C ALA A 142 -10.93 35.74 -4.27
N VAL A 143 -10.89 36.77 -5.10
CA VAL A 143 -10.16 36.80 -6.37
C VAL A 143 -8.67 36.69 -6.04
N SER A 144 -7.97 35.67 -6.56
CA SER A 144 -6.51 35.60 -6.45
C SER A 144 -5.85 36.36 -7.59
N PHE A 145 -5.51 37.62 -7.33
CA PHE A 145 -4.30 38.22 -7.85
C PHE A 145 -3.26 38.16 -6.73
N ALA A 146 -2.08 37.61 -7.02
CA ALA A 146 -1.00 37.58 -6.06
C ALA A 146 -0.53 39.03 -5.79
N MET A 147 -0.99 39.62 -4.70
CA MET A 147 -0.33 40.79 -4.12
C MET A 147 0.85 40.25 -3.29
N PRO A 148 2.08 40.77 -3.47
CA PRO A 148 3.20 40.36 -2.65
C PRO A 148 2.88 40.67 -1.18
N LEU A 149 3.06 39.70 -0.28
CA LEU A 149 2.83 39.82 1.18
C LEU A 149 3.55 41.03 1.80
N ARG A 150 4.60 41.48 1.11
CA ARG A 150 5.36 42.70 1.35
C ARG A 150 4.54 44.01 1.28
N ALA A 151 3.57 44.12 0.38
CA ALA A 151 2.79 45.36 0.22
C ALA A 151 1.82 45.61 1.39
N VAL A 152 1.51 44.56 2.17
CA VAL A 152 0.58 44.60 3.31
C VAL A 152 1.25 44.37 4.66
N GLY A 153 2.55 44.04 4.69
CA GLY A 153 3.31 43.77 5.91
C GLY A 153 3.36 44.97 6.85
N TRP A 154 3.84 46.13 6.38
CA TRP A 154 3.99 47.33 7.20
C TRP A 154 2.65 47.88 7.76
N PRO A 155 1.56 48.01 6.97
CA PRO A 155 0.25 48.42 7.49
C PRO A 155 -0.33 47.45 8.53
N LEU A 156 -0.06 46.15 8.39
CA LEU A 156 -0.52 45.13 9.32
C LEU A 156 0.26 45.20 10.64
N ILE A 157 1.57 45.41 10.59
CA ILE A 157 2.43 45.57 11.77
C ILE A 157 2.00 46.80 12.58
N ASP A 158 1.75 47.95 11.95
CA ASP A 158 1.29 49.17 12.64
C ASP A 158 -0.07 48.96 13.32
N LEU A 159 -0.99 48.21 12.68
CA LEU A 159 -2.28 47.86 13.26
C LEU A 159 -2.13 46.94 14.49
N LEU A 160 -1.29 45.90 14.40
CA LEU A 160 -1.04 44.98 15.51
C LEU A 160 -0.34 45.68 16.68
N GLN A 161 0.58 46.61 16.40
CA GLN A 161 1.27 47.38 17.42
C GLN A 161 0.29 48.30 18.17
N ARG A 162 -0.60 49.01 17.47
CA ARG A 162 -1.64 49.85 18.10
C ARG A 162 -2.66 49.04 18.89
N LEU A 163 -3.00 47.85 18.40
CA LEU A 163 -3.91 46.94 19.11
C LEU A 163 -3.25 46.38 20.37
N ARG A 164 -1.96 46.04 20.31
CA ARG A 164 -1.17 45.64 21.47
C ARG A 164 -1.09 46.78 22.48
N ASP A 165 -0.81 48.00 22.06
CA ASP A 165 -0.77 49.17 22.94
C ASP A 165 -2.13 49.44 23.61
N TYR A 166 -3.24 49.19 22.88
CA TYR A 166 -4.58 49.25 23.45
C TYR A 166 -4.81 48.17 24.52
N PHE A 167 -4.35 46.93 24.29
CA PHE A 167 -4.45 45.87 25.30
C PHE A 167 -3.53 46.14 26.50
N ILE A 168 -2.36 46.74 26.29
CA ILE A 168 -1.48 47.17 27.39
C ILE A 168 -2.19 48.22 28.26
N ASP A 169 -2.90 49.17 27.65
CA ASP A 169 -3.66 50.21 28.37
C ASP A 169 -4.86 49.65 29.15
N LYS A 170 -5.54 48.62 28.63
CA LYS A 170 -6.78 48.08 29.23
C LYS A 170 -6.56 46.93 30.19
N GLU A 171 -5.66 46.03 29.86
CA GLU A 171 -5.53 44.72 30.51
C GLU A 171 -4.12 44.49 31.05
N GLY A 172 -3.22 45.46 30.86
CA GLY A 172 -1.85 45.37 31.30
C GLY A 172 -0.95 44.62 30.33
N LEU A 173 0.35 44.75 30.57
CA LEU A 173 1.38 44.29 29.63
C LEU A 173 1.41 42.77 29.48
N GLU A 174 1.12 42.04 30.55
CA GLU A 174 1.15 40.59 30.60
C GLU A 174 0.06 39.96 29.72
N GLN A 175 -1.15 40.52 29.79
CA GLN A 175 -2.29 40.04 29.00
C GLN A 175 -2.16 40.45 27.54
N ALA A 176 -1.63 41.63 27.27
CA ALA A 176 -1.28 42.03 25.92
C ALA A 176 -0.20 41.12 25.30
N ASP A 177 0.77 40.64 26.07
CA ASP A 177 1.83 39.75 25.57
C ASP A 177 1.34 38.30 25.38
N GLN A 178 0.30 37.86 26.12
CA GLN A 178 -0.40 36.60 25.81
C GLN A 178 -1.25 36.68 24.54
N ILE A 179 -1.96 37.80 24.34
CA ILE A 179 -2.89 37.96 23.21
C ILE A 179 -2.13 38.30 21.92
N ILE A 180 -1.16 39.22 22.01
CA ILE A 180 -0.32 39.65 20.89
C ILE A 180 1.14 39.70 21.36
N PRO A 181 1.85 38.55 21.36
CA PRO A 181 3.23 38.50 21.76
C PRO A 181 4.12 39.37 20.86
N GLN A 182 5.04 40.15 21.45
CA GLN A 182 5.90 41.05 20.67
C GLN A 182 6.81 40.30 19.68
N TRP A 183 7.19 39.06 19.97
CA TRP A 183 8.00 38.25 19.05
C TRP A 183 7.24 37.87 17.79
N GLN A 184 5.91 37.76 17.86
CA GLN A 184 5.05 37.40 16.75
C GLN A 184 4.84 38.60 15.81
N ILE A 185 4.84 39.83 16.34
CA ILE A 185 4.90 41.05 15.53
C ILE A 185 6.28 41.15 14.84
N ARG A 186 7.38 40.84 15.55
CA ARG A 186 8.74 40.84 14.99
C ARG A 186 8.95 39.80 13.89
N SER A 187 8.38 38.60 14.01
CA SER A 187 8.49 37.58 12.96
C SER A 187 7.74 37.96 11.69
N ILE A 188 6.66 38.74 11.81
CA ILE A 188 5.96 39.34 10.66
C ILE A 188 6.78 40.48 10.06
N ASP A 189 7.45 41.30 10.88
CA ASP A 189 8.42 42.32 10.41
C ASP A 189 9.54 41.66 9.61
N ASP A 190 10.24 40.68 10.18
CA ASP A 190 11.34 39.96 9.51
C ASP A 190 10.89 39.27 8.21
N ALA A 191 9.67 38.72 8.17
CA ALA A 191 9.12 38.07 6.98
C ALA A 191 8.65 39.05 5.89
N THR A 192 8.56 40.35 6.21
CA THR A 192 8.05 41.39 5.28
C THR A 192 9.07 42.50 4.99
N ARG A 193 10.25 42.45 5.62
CA ARG A 193 11.35 43.41 5.50
C ARG A 193 12.15 43.26 4.20
N ASP A 194 12.76 44.36 3.78
CA ASP A 194 13.61 44.47 2.57
C ASP A 194 15.06 44.05 2.87
N ASP A 195 15.63 43.12 2.09
CA ASP A 195 17.07 42.79 2.18
C ASP A 195 17.97 43.96 1.72
N ASP A 196 17.41 44.92 0.97
CA ASP A 196 18.12 46.13 0.50
C ASP A 196 18.20 47.26 1.55
N ASP A 197 17.53 47.14 2.71
CA ASP A 197 17.52 48.15 3.78
C ASP A 197 18.26 47.71 5.06
N ALA A 198 19.14 46.70 4.95
CA ALA A 198 20.07 46.31 6.01
C ALA A 198 21.09 47.44 6.37
N GLY A 199 21.05 48.57 5.67
CA GLY A 199 22.00 49.68 5.80
C GLY A 199 21.45 50.99 6.37
N LYS A 200 20.18 51.12 6.78
CA LYS A 200 19.65 52.40 7.27
C LYS A 200 18.97 52.34 8.63
N ALA A 201 19.54 53.17 9.51
CA ALA A 201 18.99 53.80 10.70
C ALA A 201 18.83 52.93 11.96
N SER A 202 19.87 52.99 12.80
CA SER A 202 19.71 53.24 14.23
C SER A 202 18.76 54.41 14.51
N LEU A 203 18.04 54.34 15.65
CA LEU A 203 17.79 55.37 16.68
C LEU A 203 16.54 54.92 17.49
N SER A 204 16.70 54.43 18.72
CA SER A 204 16.60 55.19 19.98
C SER A 204 15.15 55.36 20.49
N TYR A 205 14.80 54.64 21.56
CA TYR A 205 13.81 55.12 22.52
C TYR A 205 14.20 54.74 23.95
N ALA A 206 14.06 55.71 24.85
CA ALA A 206 14.55 55.74 26.22
C ALA A 206 13.64 54.96 27.18
N ALA A 207 14.23 54.25 28.12
CA ALA A 207 13.52 53.61 29.23
C ALA A 207 13.19 54.64 30.33
N PRO A 208 11.97 54.67 30.88
CA PRO A 208 11.75 55.04 32.25
C PRO A 208 11.77 53.78 33.13
N THR A 209 12.68 53.82 34.09
CA THR A 209 12.74 53.04 35.32
C THR A 209 11.36 52.80 35.91
N HIS A 210 11.01 51.57 36.29
CA HIS A 210 10.35 51.23 37.56
C HIS A 210 10.63 49.76 37.88
N ALA A 211 11.34 49.56 38.98
CA ALA A 211 11.58 48.28 39.60
C ALA A 211 10.28 47.74 40.19
N HIS A 212 9.94 46.48 39.92
CA HIS A 212 9.30 45.58 40.88
C HIS A 212 9.61 44.14 40.48
N ILE A 213 10.39 43.49 41.35
CA ILE A 213 10.71 42.06 41.29
C ILE A 213 9.66 41.36 42.16
N THR A 214 8.91 40.42 41.58
CA THR A 214 8.25 39.34 42.32
C THR A 214 8.48 38.03 41.54
N PRO A 215 8.96 36.97 42.20
CA PRO A 215 9.38 35.74 41.51
C PRO A 215 8.17 34.84 41.31
N GLU A 216 7.53 34.91 40.15
CA GLU A 216 6.70 33.81 39.69
C GLU A 216 7.62 32.73 39.12
N SER A 217 7.41 31.51 39.59
CA SER A 217 8.16 30.34 39.16
C SER A 217 7.96 30.11 37.66
N GLU A 218 8.85 30.71 36.87
CA GLU A 218 9.13 30.33 35.49
C GLU A 218 9.37 28.82 35.46
N MET A 219 8.38 28.04 34.98
CA MET A 219 8.74 26.84 34.24
C MET A 219 9.47 27.34 33.00
N SER A 220 10.79 27.49 33.16
CA SER A 220 11.76 27.98 32.19
C SER A 220 11.39 27.55 30.77
N GLU A 221 11.57 28.43 29.78
CA GLU A 221 11.50 28.07 28.35
C GLU A 221 12.30 26.80 28.03
N ALA A 222 13.37 26.52 28.80
CA ALA A 222 14.13 25.28 28.72
C ALA A 222 13.31 24.02 29.05
N THR A 223 12.33 24.11 29.97
CA THR A 223 11.46 22.98 30.34
C THR A 223 10.40 22.69 29.27
N GLN A 224 9.86 23.71 28.59
CA GLN A 224 8.94 23.49 27.47
C GLN A 224 9.67 22.98 26.23
N ALA A 225 10.82 23.55 25.89
CA ALA A 225 11.67 23.06 24.80
C ALA A 225 12.11 21.61 25.04
N ALA A 226 12.44 21.24 26.28
CA ALA A 226 12.75 19.87 26.65
C ALA A 226 11.55 18.92 26.47
N GLN A 227 10.33 19.33 26.85
CA GLN A 227 9.12 18.51 26.69
C GLN A 227 8.73 18.30 25.21
N PHE A 228 8.91 19.31 24.35
CA PHE A 228 8.68 19.16 22.91
C PHE A 228 9.72 18.24 22.26
N ALA A 229 10.99 18.41 22.60
CA ALA A 229 12.07 17.54 22.13
C ALA A 229 11.85 16.08 22.57
N GLU A 230 11.41 15.87 23.81
CA GLU A 230 11.08 14.54 24.33
C GLU A 230 9.89 13.90 23.59
N ARG A 231 8.84 14.69 23.28
CA ARG A 231 7.68 14.19 22.55
C ARG A 231 7.98 13.88 21.08
N GLU A 232 8.81 14.68 20.42
CA GLU A 232 9.27 14.41 19.06
C GLU A 232 10.15 13.16 19.00
N GLN A 233 11.03 12.98 19.98
CA GLN A 233 11.79 11.74 20.15
C GLN A 233 10.88 10.54 20.39
N ALA A 234 9.86 10.66 21.23
CA ALA A 234 8.90 9.58 21.49
C ALA A 234 8.11 9.18 20.24
N LEU A 235 7.65 10.15 19.45
CA LEU A 235 6.94 9.88 18.18
C LEU A 235 7.85 9.23 17.14
N SER A 236 9.09 9.67 17.03
CA SER A 236 10.10 9.07 16.14
C SER A 236 10.43 7.62 16.56
N GLN A 237 10.58 7.37 17.86
CA GLN A 237 10.75 6.02 18.41
C GLN A 237 9.53 5.13 18.15
N GLN A 238 8.31 5.67 18.28
CA GLN A 238 7.09 4.92 18.01
C GLN A 238 6.95 4.59 16.51
N ALA A 239 7.24 5.54 15.62
CA ALA A 239 7.23 5.32 14.18
C ALA A 239 8.25 4.24 13.74
N SER A 240 9.48 4.30 14.27
CA SER A 240 10.50 3.28 13.98
C SER A 240 10.14 1.92 14.56
N THR A 241 9.49 1.87 15.73
CA THR A 241 8.99 0.62 16.31
C THR A 241 7.88 0.01 15.47
N LEU A 242 6.96 0.82 14.93
CA LEU A 242 5.90 0.34 14.05
C LEU A 242 6.45 -0.18 12.72
N ASP A 243 7.38 0.54 12.08
CA ASP A 243 8.06 0.09 10.86
C ASP A 243 8.83 -1.22 11.09
N ALA A 244 9.53 -1.35 12.22
CA ALA A 244 10.22 -2.59 12.59
C ALA A 244 9.25 -3.75 12.81
N ARG A 245 8.09 -3.50 13.43
CA ARG A 245 7.04 -4.51 13.64
C ARG A 245 6.40 -4.93 12.33
N GLU A 246 6.06 -3.99 11.45
CA GLU A 246 5.49 -4.27 10.14
C GLU A 246 6.45 -5.13 9.29
N LYS A 247 7.73 -4.76 9.25
CA LYS A 247 8.77 -5.57 8.58
C LYS A 247 8.88 -6.97 9.18
N THR A 248 8.78 -7.09 10.49
CA THR A 248 8.84 -8.39 11.18
C THR A 248 7.61 -9.25 10.83
N ILE A 249 6.42 -8.66 10.78
CA ILE A 249 5.19 -9.36 10.42
C ILE A 249 5.26 -9.79 8.95
N ALA A 250 5.61 -8.89 8.03
CA ALA A 250 5.77 -9.19 6.61
C ALA A 250 6.81 -10.29 6.36
N ALA A 251 7.94 -10.28 7.08
CA ALA A 251 8.96 -11.32 6.98
C ALA A 251 8.46 -12.69 7.51
N ARG A 252 7.70 -12.69 8.61
CA ARG A 252 7.07 -13.91 9.15
C ARG A 252 6.04 -14.48 8.18
N GLU A 253 5.17 -13.65 7.63
CA GLU A 253 4.16 -14.07 6.65
C GLU A 253 4.80 -14.61 5.36
N ALA A 254 5.85 -13.95 4.86
CA ALA A 254 6.60 -14.45 3.71
C ALA A 254 7.27 -15.80 3.98
N THR A 255 7.82 -15.98 5.19
CA THR A 255 8.43 -17.26 5.62
C THR A 255 7.37 -18.36 5.72
N ALA A 256 6.28 -18.10 6.41
CA ALA A 256 5.16 -19.04 6.57
C ALA A 256 4.57 -19.44 5.22
N ARG A 257 4.42 -18.48 4.29
CA ARG A 257 3.95 -18.75 2.93
C ARG A 257 4.93 -19.64 2.15
N ARG A 258 6.24 -19.38 2.28
CA ARG A 258 7.26 -20.22 1.64
C ARG A 258 7.27 -21.64 2.21
N GLU A 259 7.10 -21.79 3.51
CA GLU A 259 6.99 -23.10 4.17
C GLU A 259 5.76 -23.88 3.70
N ASP A 260 4.59 -23.23 3.65
CA ASP A 260 3.36 -23.84 3.14
C ASP A 260 3.49 -24.30 1.67
N VAL A 261 4.00 -23.44 0.80
CA VAL A 261 4.22 -23.77 -0.61
C VAL A 261 5.26 -24.88 -0.77
N ALA A 262 6.32 -24.87 0.04
CA ALA A 262 7.35 -25.91 0.01
C ALA A 262 6.80 -27.27 0.49
N ALA A 263 5.96 -27.27 1.52
CA ALA A 263 5.29 -28.48 2.01
C ALA A 263 4.33 -29.05 0.96
N PHE A 264 3.56 -28.19 0.28
CA PHE A 264 2.69 -28.60 -0.82
C PHE A 264 3.49 -29.24 -1.97
N ALA A 265 4.56 -28.58 -2.43
CA ALA A 265 5.40 -29.11 -3.50
C ALA A 265 6.08 -30.45 -3.12
N GLU A 266 6.50 -30.61 -1.86
CA GLU A 266 7.04 -31.87 -1.35
C GLU A 266 5.99 -32.99 -1.33
N GLY A 267 4.75 -32.66 -0.92
CA GLY A 267 3.62 -33.59 -0.96
C GLY A 267 3.36 -34.13 -2.36
N LEU A 268 3.43 -33.28 -3.38
CA LEU A 268 3.31 -33.69 -4.79
C LEU A 268 4.45 -34.60 -5.24
N VAL A 269 5.67 -34.34 -4.78
CA VAL A 269 6.83 -35.21 -5.07
C VAL A 269 6.64 -36.58 -4.44
N THR A 270 6.24 -36.64 -3.18
CA THR A 270 5.98 -37.92 -2.48
C THR A 270 4.82 -38.68 -3.11
N ALA A 271 3.78 -37.98 -3.56
CA ALA A 271 2.65 -38.58 -4.28
C ALA A 271 3.02 -39.08 -5.70
N GLY A 272 4.24 -38.79 -6.18
CA GLY A 272 4.68 -39.12 -7.54
C GLY A 272 4.06 -38.27 -8.64
N LYS A 273 3.39 -37.17 -8.28
CA LYS A 273 2.73 -36.24 -9.22
C LYS A 273 3.69 -35.16 -9.75
N LEU A 274 4.77 -34.88 -9.00
CA LEU A 274 5.79 -33.91 -9.37
C LEU A 274 7.19 -34.55 -9.33
N LEU A 275 8.01 -34.27 -10.35
CA LEU A 275 9.41 -34.69 -10.34
C LEU A 275 10.21 -33.85 -9.33
N PRO A 276 11.17 -34.44 -8.56
CA PRO A 276 12.01 -33.68 -7.62
C PRO A 276 12.72 -32.49 -8.25
N ARG A 277 13.14 -32.61 -9.53
CA ARG A 277 13.79 -31.53 -10.30
C ARG A 277 12.89 -30.30 -10.46
N ASN A 278 11.57 -30.50 -10.49
CA ASN A 278 10.58 -29.45 -10.74
C ASN A 278 10.08 -28.80 -9.44
N LYS A 279 10.48 -29.29 -8.26
CA LYS A 279 10.06 -28.75 -6.97
C LYS A 279 10.39 -27.27 -6.81
N ALA A 280 11.64 -26.88 -7.01
CA ALA A 280 12.06 -25.48 -6.81
C ALA A 280 11.36 -24.49 -7.75
N PRO A 281 11.25 -24.75 -9.08
CA PRO A 281 10.47 -23.91 -9.98
C PRO A 281 8.99 -23.75 -9.58
N VAL A 282 8.33 -24.82 -9.12
CA VAL A 282 6.92 -24.77 -8.69
C VAL A 282 6.76 -23.90 -7.44
N ILE A 283 7.70 -23.98 -6.49
CA ILE A 283 7.70 -23.14 -5.29
C ILE A 283 7.78 -21.65 -5.67
N GLU A 284 8.75 -21.27 -6.50
CA GLU A 284 8.92 -19.87 -6.91
C GLU A 284 7.72 -19.36 -7.72
N LEU A 285 7.11 -20.20 -8.57
CA LEU A 285 5.91 -19.83 -9.32
C LEU A 285 4.72 -19.57 -8.39
N LEU A 286 4.46 -20.45 -7.42
CA LEU A 286 3.38 -20.27 -6.45
C LEU A 286 3.59 -19.04 -5.55
N LEU A 287 4.85 -18.72 -5.21
CA LEU A 287 5.19 -17.51 -4.44
C LEU A 287 5.03 -16.22 -5.25
N ALA A 288 5.25 -16.27 -6.57
CA ALA A 288 5.08 -15.12 -7.45
C ALA A 288 3.60 -14.76 -7.68
N LEU A 289 2.67 -15.67 -7.41
CA LEU A 289 1.24 -15.40 -7.54
C LEU A 289 0.75 -14.47 -6.40
N PRO A 290 -0.17 -13.53 -6.70
CA PRO A 290 -0.77 -12.68 -5.67
C PRO A 290 -1.56 -13.55 -4.68
N ALA A 291 -1.35 -13.35 -3.38
CA ALA A 291 -2.10 -14.04 -2.35
C ALA A 291 -3.54 -13.49 -2.28
N GLY A 292 -4.54 -14.37 -2.32
CA GLY A 292 -5.86 -14.19 -1.70
C GLY A 292 -6.86 -13.17 -2.28
N ASP A 293 -6.42 -12.04 -2.84
CA ASP A 293 -7.32 -10.88 -2.96
C ASP A 293 -7.99 -10.68 -4.34
N LYS A 294 -7.51 -11.38 -5.37
CA LYS A 294 -8.09 -11.27 -6.72
C LYS A 294 -8.44 -12.65 -7.26
N PRO A 295 -9.74 -12.99 -7.35
CA PRO A 295 -10.14 -14.25 -7.95
C PRO A 295 -9.83 -14.25 -9.45
N LEU A 296 -9.28 -15.36 -9.91
CA LEU A 296 -9.16 -15.66 -11.33
C LEU A 296 -10.51 -16.20 -11.81
N ASN A 297 -11.08 -15.54 -12.81
CA ASN A 297 -12.38 -15.89 -13.38
C ASN A 297 -12.20 -16.44 -14.79
N PHE A 298 -12.51 -17.71 -15.01
CA PHE A 298 -12.51 -18.34 -16.33
C PHE A 298 -13.62 -19.38 -16.45
N ALA A 299 -14.04 -19.67 -17.68
CA ALA A 299 -14.99 -20.73 -17.97
C ALA A 299 -14.22 -22.04 -18.21
N ASP A 300 -14.62 -23.11 -17.53
CA ASP A 300 -14.20 -24.47 -17.78
C ASP A 300 -15.41 -25.29 -18.26
N GLY A 301 -15.54 -25.41 -19.58
CA GLY A 301 -16.76 -25.91 -20.23
C GLY A 301 -17.98 -25.04 -19.89
N ASP A 302 -19.02 -25.66 -19.33
CA ASP A 302 -20.26 -24.98 -18.91
C ASP A 302 -20.17 -24.39 -17.48
N THR A 303 -19.03 -24.53 -16.79
CA THR A 303 -18.87 -24.11 -15.39
C THR A 303 -17.98 -22.87 -15.28
N GLN A 304 -18.42 -21.86 -14.52
CA GLN A 304 -17.58 -20.71 -14.19
C GLN A 304 -16.72 -20.99 -12.96
N VAL A 305 -15.41 -20.85 -13.09
CA VAL A 305 -14.45 -20.99 -11.99
C VAL A 305 -14.06 -19.60 -11.50
N THR A 306 -14.29 -19.36 -10.20
CA THR A 306 -13.96 -18.11 -9.48
C THR A 306 -13.15 -18.50 -8.24
N LYS A 307 -11.82 -18.56 -8.37
CA LYS A 307 -10.90 -18.98 -7.29
C LYS A 307 -9.63 -18.13 -7.30
N PRO A 308 -8.94 -17.95 -6.15
CA PRO A 308 -7.61 -17.37 -6.12
C PRO A 308 -6.64 -18.12 -7.07
N ALA A 309 -5.75 -17.37 -7.73
CA ALA A 309 -4.86 -17.94 -8.74
C ALA A 309 -3.92 -19.03 -8.20
N ASP A 310 -3.48 -18.90 -6.95
CA ASP A 310 -2.67 -19.90 -6.27
C ASP A 310 -3.45 -21.19 -6.01
N GLN A 311 -4.73 -21.08 -5.63
CA GLN A 311 -5.60 -22.25 -5.45
C GLN A 311 -5.85 -22.98 -6.78
N VAL A 312 -6.08 -22.24 -7.88
CA VAL A 312 -6.26 -22.84 -9.21
C VAL A 312 -5.02 -23.63 -9.62
N LEU A 313 -3.82 -23.08 -9.42
CA LEU A 313 -2.57 -23.78 -9.75
C LEU A 313 -2.34 -25.01 -8.85
N ARG A 314 -2.69 -24.92 -7.57
CA ARG A 314 -2.62 -26.07 -6.65
C ARG A 314 -3.56 -27.19 -7.09
N ASP A 315 -4.81 -26.86 -7.41
CA ASP A 315 -5.82 -27.83 -7.88
C ASP A 315 -5.37 -28.49 -9.19
N LEU A 316 -4.78 -27.71 -10.11
CA LEU A 316 -4.23 -28.24 -11.37
C LEU A 316 -3.10 -29.24 -11.12
N LEU A 317 -2.13 -28.88 -10.28
CA LEU A 317 -0.96 -29.73 -9.98
C LEU A 317 -1.36 -30.99 -9.20
N ASP A 318 -2.33 -30.90 -8.29
CA ASP A 318 -2.82 -32.06 -7.57
C ASP A 318 -3.70 -32.96 -8.46
N GLY A 319 -4.41 -32.40 -9.44
CA GLY A 319 -5.18 -33.17 -10.42
C GLY A 319 -4.33 -33.96 -11.43
N MET A 320 -3.00 -33.75 -11.48
CA MET A 320 -2.14 -34.43 -12.44
C MET A 320 -1.99 -35.93 -12.13
N PRO A 321 -1.93 -36.79 -13.17
CA PRO A 321 -1.67 -38.21 -12.99
C PRO A 321 -0.27 -38.43 -12.39
N LYS A 322 -0.06 -39.60 -11.76
CA LYS A 322 1.27 -39.98 -11.25
C LYS A 322 2.25 -40.09 -12.42
N VAL A 323 3.32 -39.32 -12.34
CA VAL A 323 4.43 -39.30 -13.30
C VAL A 323 5.55 -40.24 -12.84
N VAL A 324 5.70 -40.45 -11.54
CA VAL A 324 6.69 -41.35 -10.94
C VAL A 324 5.99 -42.42 -10.10
N ASP A 325 6.38 -43.67 -10.32
CA ASP A 325 5.96 -44.81 -9.51
C ASP A 325 7.12 -45.23 -8.61
N PHE A 326 6.98 -45.00 -7.30
CA PHE A 326 7.97 -45.37 -6.30
C PHE A 326 7.80 -46.81 -5.80
N ALA A 327 6.85 -47.57 -6.36
CA ALA A 327 6.75 -48.99 -6.07
C ALA A 327 7.99 -49.73 -6.59
N GLU A 328 8.56 -50.59 -5.74
CA GLU A 328 9.63 -51.49 -6.13
C GLU A 328 9.12 -52.46 -7.20
N LYS A 329 9.61 -52.32 -8.44
CA LYS A 329 9.24 -53.21 -9.56
C LYS A 329 10.02 -54.53 -9.57
N SER A 330 10.62 -54.88 -8.43
CA SER A 330 11.35 -56.14 -8.19
C SER A 330 10.53 -57.13 -7.36
N ALA A 331 9.21 -57.13 -7.49
CA ALA A 331 8.46 -58.35 -7.25
C ALA A 331 8.21 -58.96 -8.63
N SER A 332 8.98 -59.98 -8.99
CA SER A 332 8.62 -60.87 -10.08
C SER A 332 7.16 -61.26 -9.89
N ASP A 333 6.31 -60.96 -10.88
CA ASP A 333 4.97 -61.49 -10.95
C ASP A 333 5.05 -62.98 -10.64
N GLY A 334 4.27 -63.40 -9.64
CA GLY A 334 4.12 -64.80 -9.27
C GLY A 334 3.40 -65.59 -10.35
N SER A 335 3.94 -65.67 -11.57
CA SER A 335 3.70 -66.80 -12.45
C SER A 335 4.57 -67.98 -11.97
N GLY A 336 4.16 -68.58 -10.86
CA GLY A 336 4.32 -70.00 -10.58
C GLY A 336 5.71 -70.65 -10.71
N ALA A 337 6.80 -69.97 -10.38
CA ALA A 337 8.06 -70.68 -10.10
C ALA A 337 8.09 -71.06 -8.62
N GLN A 338 7.78 -72.33 -8.30
CA GLN A 338 8.07 -72.88 -6.98
C GLN A 338 9.58 -72.74 -6.70
N ILE A 339 9.96 -71.74 -5.92
CA ILE A 339 11.26 -71.70 -5.30
C ILE A 339 11.22 -72.76 -4.19
N SER A 340 11.71 -73.96 -4.51
CA SER A 340 11.93 -75.02 -3.52
C SER A 340 12.90 -74.50 -2.47
N ASN A 341 12.42 -74.34 -1.24
CA ASN A 341 13.20 -73.86 -0.10
C ASN A 341 14.28 -74.90 0.26
N PHE A 342 15.53 -74.69 -0.17
CA PHE A 342 16.66 -75.53 0.21
C PHE A 342 17.23 -75.02 1.54
N ALA A 343 16.90 -75.68 2.65
CA ALA A 343 17.47 -75.37 3.95
C ALA A 343 18.93 -75.85 4.03
N ALA A 344 19.89 -74.94 3.82
CA ALA A 344 21.31 -75.23 4.01
C ALA A 344 21.66 -75.30 5.52
N PRO A 345 22.52 -76.24 5.97
CA PRO A 345 23.00 -76.31 7.35
C PRO A 345 23.73 -75.03 7.80
N ALA A 346 23.71 -74.74 9.10
CA ALA A 346 24.30 -73.53 9.65
C ALA A 346 25.79 -73.37 9.28
N GLY A 347 26.12 -72.25 8.64
CA GLY A 347 27.49 -71.89 8.25
C GLY A 347 27.79 -71.93 6.74
N ILE A 348 26.85 -72.40 5.89
CA ILE A 348 27.01 -72.39 4.43
C ILE A 348 26.05 -71.37 3.81
N ASN A 349 26.61 -70.34 3.16
CA ASN A 349 25.83 -69.42 2.32
C ASN A 349 25.63 -70.05 0.95
N VAL A 350 24.37 -70.27 0.58
CA VAL A 350 24.00 -70.66 -0.78
C VAL A 350 23.69 -69.39 -1.56
N ASP A 351 24.49 -69.11 -2.59
CA ASP A 351 24.23 -67.99 -3.50
C ASP A 351 22.91 -68.24 -4.24
N ALA A 352 21.95 -67.34 -4.04
CA ALA A 352 20.60 -67.43 -4.61
C ALA A 352 20.63 -67.52 -6.15
N SER A 353 21.64 -66.91 -6.79
CA SER A 353 21.82 -66.92 -8.23
C SER A 353 22.22 -68.32 -8.74
N ASN A 354 23.07 -69.01 -7.98
CA ASN A 354 23.49 -70.38 -8.32
C ASN A 354 22.40 -71.41 -8.03
N ALA A 355 21.56 -71.17 -7.02
CA ALA A 355 20.39 -72.00 -6.74
C ALA A 355 19.33 -71.89 -7.86
N ASP A 356 19.08 -70.68 -8.37
CA ASP A 356 18.19 -70.46 -9.52
C ASP A 356 18.74 -71.11 -10.80
N LEU A 357 20.05 -70.94 -11.07
CA LEU A 357 20.72 -71.60 -12.19
C LEU A 357 20.57 -73.12 -12.13
N TYR A 358 20.78 -73.72 -10.96
CA TYR A 358 20.62 -75.15 -10.75
C TYR A 358 19.18 -75.61 -11.03
N ALA A 359 18.18 -74.88 -10.53
CA ALA A 359 16.77 -75.20 -10.74
C ALA A 359 16.37 -75.12 -12.22
N ARG A 360 16.85 -74.09 -12.93
CA ARG A 360 16.63 -73.92 -14.37
C ARG A 360 17.31 -75.01 -15.19
N ALA A 361 18.55 -75.36 -14.89
CA ALA A 361 19.28 -76.44 -15.54
C ALA A 361 18.62 -77.82 -15.30
N LYS A 362 18.12 -78.09 -14.10
CA LYS A 362 17.36 -79.32 -13.80
C LYS A 362 16.05 -79.41 -14.57
N THR A 363 15.34 -78.29 -14.69
CA THR A 363 14.08 -78.20 -15.45
C THR A 363 14.35 -78.45 -16.94
N TYR A 364 15.45 -77.89 -17.47
CA TYR A 364 15.88 -78.14 -18.85
C TYR A 364 16.19 -79.63 -19.08
N GLN A 365 16.88 -80.27 -18.14
CA GLN A 365 17.23 -81.69 -18.23
C GLN A 365 16.01 -82.61 -18.11
N ALA A 366 14.99 -82.22 -17.35
CA ALA A 366 13.72 -82.95 -17.28
C ALA A 366 12.96 -82.92 -18.62
N GLY A 367 13.08 -81.83 -19.39
CA GLY A 367 12.55 -81.73 -20.75
C GLY A 367 13.42 -82.37 -21.83
N HIS A 368 14.72 -82.61 -21.54
CA HIS A 368 15.70 -83.15 -22.48
C HIS A 368 16.52 -84.28 -21.82
N PRO A 369 15.97 -85.50 -21.72
CA PRO A 369 16.55 -86.59 -20.93
C PRO A 369 17.92 -87.07 -21.40
N THR A 370 18.29 -86.78 -22.64
CA THR A 370 19.59 -87.14 -23.23
C THR A 370 20.66 -86.05 -23.06
N ALA A 371 20.28 -84.85 -22.61
CA ALA A 371 21.21 -83.76 -22.40
C ALA A 371 22.06 -84.00 -21.14
N SER A 372 23.37 -83.84 -21.27
CA SER A 372 24.27 -83.87 -20.12
C SER A 372 24.07 -82.63 -19.23
N TRP A 373 24.47 -82.74 -17.96
CA TRP A 373 24.32 -81.62 -17.02
C TRP A 373 25.02 -80.34 -17.49
N VAL A 374 26.20 -80.47 -18.10
CA VAL A 374 26.99 -79.33 -18.59
C VAL A 374 26.28 -78.63 -19.75
N GLU A 375 25.67 -79.40 -20.67
CA GLU A 375 24.87 -78.85 -21.76
C GLU A 375 23.62 -78.15 -21.23
N ALA A 376 22.98 -78.72 -20.21
CA ALA A 376 21.79 -78.12 -19.59
C ALA A 376 22.10 -76.79 -18.91
N VAL A 377 23.24 -76.68 -18.21
CA VAL A 377 23.67 -75.43 -17.56
C VAL A 377 24.02 -74.36 -18.60
N SER A 378 24.78 -74.74 -19.64
CA SER A 378 25.14 -73.81 -20.72
C SER A 378 23.91 -73.31 -21.47
N ALA A 379 22.91 -74.18 -21.71
CA ALA A 379 21.67 -73.81 -22.39
C ALA A 379 20.81 -72.80 -21.62
N VAL A 380 20.92 -72.75 -20.28
CA VAL A 380 20.18 -71.80 -19.43
C VAL A 380 20.99 -70.54 -19.08
N GLY A 381 22.16 -70.35 -19.70
CA GLY A 381 22.97 -69.14 -19.56
C GLY A 381 23.89 -69.12 -18.34
N GLY A 382 24.33 -70.30 -17.89
CA GLY A 382 25.30 -70.49 -16.80
C GLY A 382 26.73 -70.74 -17.25
#